data_AF-A0A366GE61-F1
#
_entry.id   AF-A0A366GE61-F1
#
_cell.length_a   1.000
_cell.length_b   1.000
_cell.length_c   1.000
_cell.angle_alpha   90.00
_cell.angle_beta   90.00
_cell.angle_gamma   90.00
#
_symmetry.space_group_name_H-M   'P 1'
#
loop_
_entity.id
_entity.type
_entity.pdbx_description
1 polymer ?
#
loop_
_entity_poly.entity_id
_entity_poly.type
_entity_poly.pdbx_seq_one_letter_code
_entity_poly.pdbx_strand_id
1 'polypeptide(L)'
;MVAQESLSSPTEPINGKHLKQLALVLESVLGAGAVKDIDLAYLMNVPLSKLSELKKARSSIEQLRQSGASQSAESDDATLGEDVGDTYLRPHQAILTRLLLRHPQYAPLAMVAEPTDVFELINPYIPVPGSSESRKNGRQRKSGFAPLFGRSYVTSYKLLSQEAIASGGSLPVIRLQMLVVGKFAEIFVNLLLRYAAMRNELSRLDFSDLQCCGWKVLRDKDSHTSWMDDNLYSEFALELDTQWREWFEHNYLAVLRDEALSRDIDPEKAISRGNWTNRHEVTSAKLSEYGFRTQPILGSKDSLFAVFRESFELTSSEAYWALGLQIKAFYRYRGQPKQRIDAPTSILIRYLNRYPDDIGLFIPKPASGNEILQVIQSLEPTFRVGQLAPLFGASRVMSYDFAREDQACPFFARRLASIFRQQNARGEPIYDRLRECVEDELRARKIDSVRFWSDGRWHH
;
A
#
# COMPACT_ATOMS: atom_id res chain seq x y z
N MET A 1 6.47 21.10 24.91
CA MET A 1 5.63 21.66 23.84
C MET A 1 6.45 22.26 22.69
N VAL A 2 7.40 23.18 22.93
CA VAL A 2 8.20 23.84 21.87
C VAL A 2 9.00 22.87 20.95
N ALA A 3 9.46 21.72 21.48
CA ALA A 3 10.18 20.72 20.68
C ALA A 3 9.28 19.95 19.69
N GLN A 4 7.99 19.78 19.99
CA GLN A 4 7.05 19.06 19.13
C GLN A 4 6.51 19.95 18.01
N GLU A 5 6.27 21.24 18.28
CA GLU A 5 5.85 22.22 17.27
C GLU A 5 6.96 22.51 16.25
N SER A 6 8.22 22.53 16.67
CA SER A 6 9.36 22.69 15.75
C SER A 6 9.62 21.44 14.89
N LEU A 7 9.21 20.26 15.35
CA LEU A 7 9.29 19.01 14.57
C LEU A 7 8.18 18.89 13.51
N SER A 8 6.98 19.42 13.78
CA SER A 8 5.83 19.32 12.88
C SER A 8 5.82 20.38 11.77
N SER A 9 6.51 21.52 11.96
CA SER A 9 6.58 22.61 10.97
C SER A 9 8.01 23.11 10.75
N PRO A 10 8.82 22.41 9.95
CA PRO A 10 10.20 22.81 9.67
C PRO A 10 10.28 24.17 8.98
N THR A 11 11.17 25.06 9.43
CA THR A 11 11.39 26.37 8.79
C THR A 11 12.43 26.32 7.66
N GLU A 12 13.28 25.29 7.65
CA GLU A 12 14.27 25.02 6.61
C GLU A 12 13.68 24.21 5.45
N PRO A 13 14.29 24.24 4.24
CA PRO A 13 13.89 23.37 3.15
C PRO A 13 13.94 21.91 3.55
N ILE A 14 12.93 21.13 3.16
CA ILE A 14 12.93 19.71 3.48
C ILE A 14 14.12 18.99 2.83
N ASN A 15 14.77 18.14 3.64
CA ASN A 15 15.95 17.37 3.31
C ASN A 15 15.92 16.01 4.04
N GLY A 16 16.95 15.19 3.87
CA GLY A 16 16.99 13.82 4.39
C GLY A 16 16.89 13.71 5.92
N LYS A 17 17.23 14.75 6.69
CA LYS A 17 17.04 14.77 8.15
C LYS A 17 15.55 14.72 8.52
N HIS A 18 14.73 15.42 7.77
CA HIS A 18 13.28 15.47 7.97
C HIS A 18 12.60 14.13 7.68
N LEU A 19 13.14 13.32 6.76
CA LEU A 19 12.65 11.95 6.54
C LEU A 19 12.88 11.05 7.76
N LYS A 20 13.98 11.25 8.50
CA LYS A 20 14.23 10.51 9.75
C LYS A 20 13.27 10.94 10.84
N GLN A 21 12.98 12.25 10.93
CA GLN A 21 11.98 12.78 11.86
C GLN A 21 10.58 12.25 11.52
N LEU A 22 10.22 12.23 10.23
CA LEU A 22 8.95 11.71 9.76
C LEU A 22 8.72 10.26 10.22
N ALA A 23 9.74 9.40 10.16
CA ALA A 23 9.65 8.04 10.65
C ALA A 23 9.22 7.98 12.13
N LEU A 24 9.86 8.77 12.98
CA LEU A 24 9.55 8.85 14.42
C LEU A 24 8.14 9.41 14.68
N VAL A 25 7.71 10.41 13.91
CA VAL A 25 6.36 10.98 14.04
C VAL A 25 5.31 9.95 13.62
N LEU A 26 5.52 9.24 12.52
CA LEU A 26 4.60 8.19 12.05
C LEU A 26 4.51 7.03 13.05
N GLU A 27 5.61 6.62 13.68
CA GLU A 27 5.60 5.60 14.74
C GLU A 27 4.68 5.99 15.90
N SER A 28 4.71 7.26 16.30
CA SER A 28 3.92 7.76 17.43
C SER A 28 2.40 7.71 17.19
N VAL A 29 1.97 7.76 15.93
CA VAL A 29 0.53 7.81 15.55
C VAL A 29 0.01 6.46 15.08
N LEU A 30 0.85 5.65 14.43
CA LEU A 30 0.44 4.33 13.96
C LEU A 30 0.39 3.29 15.10
N GLY A 31 1.13 3.47 16.19
CA GLY A 31 0.93 2.70 17.43
C GLY A 31 1.21 1.18 17.35
N ALA A 32 1.78 0.68 16.25
CA ALA A 32 1.91 -0.76 15.95
C ALA A 32 3.32 -1.20 15.53
N GLY A 33 4.34 -0.65 16.21
CA GLY A 33 5.75 -0.98 15.98
C GLY A 33 6.49 0.03 15.10
N ALA A 34 7.78 -0.22 14.90
CA ALA A 34 8.67 0.69 14.19
C ALA A 34 8.30 0.82 12.70
N VAL A 35 8.28 2.06 12.20
CA VAL A 35 8.08 2.37 10.77
C VAL A 35 9.32 1.89 10.03
N LYS A 36 9.14 0.91 9.16
CA LYS A 36 10.23 0.25 8.45
C LYS A 36 10.64 1.08 7.25
N ASP A 37 11.87 0.85 6.81
CA ASP A 37 12.41 1.49 5.60
C ASP A 37 11.57 1.20 4.35
N ILE A 38 10.90 0.04 4.28
CA ILE A 38 9.98 -0.27 3.19
C ILE A 38 8.74 0.65 3.18
N ASP A 39 8.27 1.07 4.36
CA ASP A 39 7.12 1.97 4.51
C ASP A 39 7.50 3.38 4.02
N LEU A 40 8.66 3.89 4.43
CA LEU A 40 9.18 5.19 3.98
C LEU A 40 9.49 5.19 2.47
N ALA A 41 10.06 4.10 1.95
CA ALA A 41 10.33 3.97 0.52
C ALA A 41 9.03 3.97 -0.31
N TYR A 42 7.98 3.31 0.19
CA TYR A 42 6.66 3.34 -0.42
C TYR A 42 6.03 4.74 -0.39
N LEU A 43 6.10 5.43 0.76
CA LEU A 43 5.60 6.80 0.90
C LEU A 43 6.32 7.77 -0.04
N MET A 44 7.65 7.70 -0.11
CA MET A 44 8.46 8.59 -0.94
C MET A 44 8.50 8.19 -2.42
N ASN A 45 7.84 7.09 -2.78
CA ASN A 45 7.82 6.50 -4.12
C ASN A 45 9.23 6.29 -4.70
N VAL A 46 10.15 5.76 -3.88
CA VAL A 46 11.54 5.47 -4.27
C VAL A 46 11.88 4.00 -4.07
N PRO A 47 12.81 3.43 -4.85
CA PRO A 47 13.35 2.11 -4.56
C PRO A 47 13.98 2.06 -3.16
N LEU A 48 13.77 0.97 -2.43
CA LEU A 48 14.33 0.77 -1.08
C LEU A 48 15.85 0.96 -1.04
N SER A 49 16.55 0.59 -2.11
CA SER A 49 18.01 0.76 -2.24
C SER A 49 18.45 2.23 -2.25
N LYS A 50 17.59 3.15 -2.70
CA LYS A 50 17.87 4.60 -2.75
C LYS A 50 17.46 5.33 -1.46
N LEU A 51 16.74 4.68 -0.54
CA LEU A 51 16.25 5.35 0.67
C LEU A 51 17.40 5.79 1.59
N SER A 52 18.46 5.00 1.72
CA SER A 52 19.62 5.36 2.55
C SER A 52 20.34 6.61 2.05
N GLU A 53 20.37 6.80 0.73
CA GLU A 53 20.89 7.98 0.07
C GLU A 53 19.93 9.16 0.28
N LEU A 54 18.63 8.95 0.09
CA LEU A 54 17.59 9.97 0.31
C LEU A 54 17.56 10.47 1.77
N LYS A 55 17.81 9.62 2.76
CA LYS A 55 17.94 10.00 4.19
C LYS A 55 19.17 10.86 4.49
N LYS A 56 20.13 10.95 3.55
CA LYS A 56 21.32 11.81 3.62
C LYS A 56 21.25 12.97 2.62
N ALA A 57 20.27 12.95 1.73
CA ALA A 57 20.10 13.90 0.66
C ALA A 57 19.86 15.31 1.19
N ARG A 58 20.37 16.30 0.44
CA ARG A 58 20.07 17.71 0.65
C ARG A 58 18.74 18.07 -0.01
N SER A 59 18.25 19.28 0.24
CA SER A 59 17.14 19.81 -0.54
C SER A 59 17.60 20.06 -1.98
N SER A 60 16.70 19.89 -2.96
CA SER A 60 16.99 20.19 -4.37
C SER A 60 17.55 21.60 -4.60
N ILE A 61 17.10 22.61 -3.82
CA ILE A 61 17.59 23.99 -3.95
C ILE A 61 19.04 24.16 -3.46
N GLU A 62 19.45 23.39 -2.44
CA GLU A 62 20.80 23.47 -1.89
C GLU A 62 21.82 22.84 -2.83
N GLN A 63 21.42 21.79 -3.55
CA GLN A 63 22.26 21.17 -4.57
C GLN A 63 22.45 22.13 -5.76
N LEU A 64 21.37 22.72 -6.28
CA LEU A 64 21.46 23.70 -7.38
C LEU A 64 22.34 24.90 -7.03
N ARG A 65 22.30 25.39 -5.78
CA ARG A 65 23.17 26.50 -5.33
C ARG A 65 24.65 26.13 -5.34
N GLN A 66 25.00 24.85 -5.17
CA GLN A 66 26.40 24.39 -5.23
C GLN A 66 26.84 24.10 -6.66
N SER A 67 25.95 23.50 -7.47
CA SER A 67 26.21 23.26 -8.89
C SER A 67 26.33 24.57 -9.69
N GLY A 68 25.50 25.57 -9.36
CA GLY A 68 25.52 26.91 -9.94
C GLY A 68 26.73 27.76 -9.53
N ALA A 69 27.53 27.34 -8.54
CA ALA A 69 28.84 27.93 -8.29
C ALA A 69 29.92 27.41 -9.26
N SER A 70 29.59 26.42 -10.11
CA SER A 70 30.53 25.80 -11.05
C SER A 70 30.09 25.87 -12.53
N GLN A 71 28.89 26.35 -12.87
CA GLN A 71 28.45 26.46 -14.26
C GLN A 71 27.64 27.74 -14.48
N SER A 72 28.19 28.60 -15.35
CA SER A 72 27.53 29.77 -15.92
C SER A 72 26.25 29.37 -16.66
N ALA A 73 25.25 30.24 -16.53
CA ALA A 73 23.96 30.16 -17.18
C ALA A 73 24.07 29.97 -18.70
N GLU A 74 23.51 28.87 -19.20
CA GLU A 74 22.85 28.71 -20.51
C GLU A 74 22.66 27.21 -20.79
N SER A 75 21.61 26.62 -20.23
CA SER A 75 20.97 25.43 -20.81
C SER A 75 19.54 25.33 -20.29
N ASP A 76 18.65 26.07 -20.94
CA ASP A 76 17.24 25.71 -21.05
C ASP A 76 17.17 24.36 -21.77
N ASP A 77 17.11 23.25 -21.02
CA ASP A 77 16.44 22.07 -21.52
C ASP A 77 15.81 21.28 -20.37
N ALA A 78 14.48 21.27 -20.40
CA ALA A 78 13.61 20.53 -19.50
C ALA A 78 13.59 19.05 -19.92
N THR A 79 14.73 18.39 -19.81
CA THR A 79 14.78 16.94 -19.58
C THR A 79 15.89 16.69 -18.58
N LEU A 80 15.56 16.80 -17.29
CA LEU A 80 16.30 16.05 -16.27
C LEU A 80 16.01 14.56 -16.52
N GLY A 81 16.68 14.04 -17.54
CA GLY A 81 16.75 12.64 -17.88
C GLY A 81 17.16 11.83 -16.67
N GLU A 82 16.64 10.62 -16.61
CA GLU A 82 16.67 9.70 -15.48
C GLU A 82 18.08 9.22 -15.04
N ASP A 83 19.16 9.84 -15.51
CA ASP A 83 20.51 9.24 -15.55
C ASP A 83 21.65 10.03 -14.88
N VAL A 84 21.40 11.11 -14.13
CA VAL A 84 22.41 11.66 -13.20
C VAL A 84 22.04 11.27 -11.77
N GLY A 85 22.99 10.63 -11.07
CA GLY A 85 22.87 10.11 -9.70
C GLY A 85 22.68 11.20 -8.64
N ASP A 86 21.59 11.92 -8.72
CA ASP A 86 21.35 13.11 -7.92
C ASP A 86 20.56 12.80 -6.65
N THR A 87 21.30 12.77 -5.56
CA THR A 87 20.84 12.46 -4.21
C THR A 87 20.22 13.70 -3.55
N TYR A 88 19.11 14.20 -4.10
CA TYR A 88 18.32 15.31 -3.52
C TYR A 88 16.85 14.96 -3.31
N LEU A 89 16.21 15.61 -2.33
CA LEU A 89 14.75 15.55 -2.19
C LEU A 89 14.05 16.44 -3.21
N ARG A 90 13.17 15.80 -3.99
CA ARG A 90 12.33 16.46 -4.99
C ARG A 90 11.21 17.25 -4.32
N PRO A 91 10.66 18.30 -4.95
CA PRO A 91 9.61 19.12 -4.34
C PRO A 91 8.36 18.32 -3.92
N HIS A 92 7.91 17.34 -4.72
CA HIS A 92 6.77 16.49 -4.34
C HIS A 92 7.02 15.68 -3.06
N GLN A 93 8.25 15.21 -2.85
CA GLN A 93 8.65 14.51 -1.62
C GLN A 93 8.73 15.49 -0.44
N ALA A 94 9.18 16.72 -0.67
CA ALA A 94 9.21 17.77 0.33
C ALA A 94 7.81 18.14 0.83
N ILE A 95 6.86 18.37 -0.10
CA ILE A 95 5.46 18.67 0.21
C ILE A 95 4.83 17.52 1.00
N LEU A 96 5.02 16.28 0.53
CA LEU A 96 4.52 15.10 1.23
C LEU A 96 5.11 14.97 2.64
N THR A 97 6.40 15.22 2.80
CA THR A 97 7.06 15.18 4.12
C THR A 97 6.49 16.23 5.05
N ARG A 98 6.29 17.48 4.59
CA ARG A 98 5.64 18.54 5.40
C ARG A 98 4.23 18.15 5.81
N LEU A 99 3.45 17.67 4.85
CA LEU A 99 2.07 17.26 5.10
C LEU A 99 2.01 16.18 6.19
N LEU A 100 2.85 15.15 6.09
CA LEU A 100 2.85 14.04 7.04
C LEU A 100 3.54 14.35 8.37
N LEU A 101 4.42 15.35 8.44
CA LEU A 101 4.94 15.86 9.72
C LEU A 101 3.86 16.62 10.51
N ARG A 102 2.96 17.33 9.81
CA ARG A 102 1.82 18.05 10.41
C ARG A 102 0.62 17.15 10.69
N HIS A 103 0.31 16.29 9.73
CA HIS A 103 -0.84 15.41 9.70
C HIS A 103 -0.39 13.95 9.48
N PRO A 104 0.34 13.35 10.44
CA PRO A 104 0.79 11.96 10.33
C PRO A 104 -0.34 10.95 10.11
N GLN A 105 -1.54 11.25 10.60
CA GLN A 105 -2.76 10.45 10.38
C GLN A 105 -3.22 10.39 8.91
N TYR A 106 -2.67 11.24 8.03
CA TYR A 106 -2.94 11.21 6.60
C TYR A 106 -2.05 10.20 5.86
N ALA A 107 -1.09 9.55 6.52
CA ALA A 107 -0.22 8.58 5.86
C ALA A 107 -1.02 7.39 5.32
N PRO A 108 -0.95 7.09 4.01
CA PRO A 108 -1.69 5.98 3.39
C PRO A 108 -0.97 4.64 3.63
N LEU A 109 -0.63 4.36 4.89
CA LEU A 109 0.01 3.12 5.32
C LEU A 109 -1.02 2.21 5.98
N ALA A 110 -1.30 1.09 5.33
CA ALA A 110 -2.06 0.02 5.97
C ALA A 110 -1.21 -0.58 7.10
N MET A 111 -1.77 -0.65 8.31
CA MET A 111 -1.08 -1.27 9.43
C MET A 111 -0.84 -2.75 9.18
N VAL A 112 0.28 -3.26 9.67
CA VAL A 112 0.56 -4.68 9.68
C VAL A 112 -0.37 -5.35 10.69
N ALA A 113 -1.12 -6.35 10.23
CA ALA A 113 -1.92 -7.19 11.12
C ALA A 113 -1.01 -8.14 11.91
N GLU A 114 -1.24 -8.24 13.22
CA GLU A 114 -0.54 -9.24 14.01
C GLU A 114 -1.04 -10.64 13.61
N PRO A 115 -0.16 -11.65 13.52
CA PRO A 115 -0.60 -12.99 13.16
C PRO A 115 -1.66 -13.56 14.11
N THR A 116 -1.68 -13.13 15.37
CA THR A 116 -2.68 -13.45 16.38
C THR A 116 -4.04 -12.86 16.03
N ASP A 117 -4.12 -11.57 15.67
CA ASP A 117 -5.36 -10.92 15.23
C ASP A 117 -5.93 -11.63 14.00
N VAL A 118 -5.06 -11.95 13.03
CA VAL A 118 -5.45 -12.67 11.81
C VAL A 118 -5.96 -14.06 12.16
N PHE A 119 -5.29 -14.76 13.08
CA PHE A 119 -5.71 -16.08 13.52
C PHE A 119 -7.07 -16.05 14.20
N GLU A 120 -7.33 -15.14 15.13
CA GLU A 120 -8.62 -15.05 15.81
C GLU A 120 -9.77 -14.87 14.82
N LEU A 121 -9.56 -14.05 13.79
CA LEU A 121 -10.51 -13.81 12.72
C LEU A 121 -10.76 -15.04 11.84
N ILE A 122 -9.71 -15.74 11.42
CA ILE A 122 -9.86 -16.85 10.45
C ILE A 122 -10.01 -18.24 11.10
N ASN A 123 -9.71 -18.39 12.38
CA ASN A 123 -9.70 -19.66 13.11
C ASN A 123 -11.00 -20.48 12.96
N PRO A 124 -12.21 -19.90 12.87
CA PRO A 124 -13.42 -20.66 12.60
C PRO A 124 -13.40 -21.42 11.25
N TYR A 125 -12.70 -20.86 10.25
CA TYR A 125 -12.71 -21.27 8.84
C TYR A 125 -11.45 -22.03 8.40
N ILE A 126 -10.43 -22.15 9.26
CA ILE A 126 -9.23 -22.92 8.92
C ILE A 126 -9.62 -24.37 8.62
N PRO A 127 -9.34 -24.90 7.42
CA PRO A 127 -9.64 -26.28 7.07
C PRO A 127 -8.92 -27.25 8.02
N VAL A 128 -9.67 -28.13 8.68
CA VAL A 128 -9.12 -29.15 9.58
C VAL A 128 -9.14 -30.51 8.86
N PRO A 129 -7.99 -31.18 8.69
CA PRO A 129 -7.95 -32.48 8.03
C PRO A 129 -8.74 -33.54 8.83
N GLY A 130 -9.72 -34.19 8.19
CA GLY A 130 -10.37 -35.39 8.71
C GLY A 130 -11.47 -35.17 9.76
N SER A 131 -12.01 -33.96 9.93
CA SER A 131 -13.14 -33.75 10.85
C SER A 131 -14.49 -33.75 10.12
N SER A 132 -15.25 -34.83 10.28
CA SER A 132 -16.70 -34.73 10.47
C SER A 132 -16.95 -33.83 11.70
N GLU A 133 -18.02 -33.05 11.69
CA GLU A 133 -18.29 -31.82 12.48
C GLU A 133 -18.15 -31.88 14.01
N SER A 134 -17.68 -32.96 14.61
CA SER A 134 -17.62 -33.16 16.05
C SER A 134 -16.16 -33.23 16.56
N ARG A 135 -15.81 -32.27 17.44
CA ARG A 135 -14.56 -32.12 18.25
C ARG A 135 -13.40 -31.35 17.61
N LYS A 136 -13.59 -30.03 17.60
CA LYS A 136 -12.63 -28.96 17.32
C LYS A 136 -11.50 -28.92 18.37
N ASN A 137 -10.40 -29.64 18.15
CA ASN A 137 -9.18 -29.45 18.96
C ASN A 137 -8.47 -28.16 18.52
N GLY A 138 -8.44 -27.12 19.37
CA GLY A 138 -7.78 -25.84 19.08
C GLY A 138 -6.31 -25.96 18.64
N ARG A 139 -5.61 -27.03 19.03
CA ARG A 139 -4.24 -27.35 18.60
C ARG A 139 -4.14 -27.69 17.10
N GLN A 140 -5.12 -28.39 16.53
CA GLN A 140 -5.13 -28.74 15.10
C GLN A 140 -5.36 -27.49 14.24
N ARG A 141 -6.27 -26.60 14.66
CA ARG A 141 -6.51 -25.33 13.96
C ARG A 141 -5.29 -24.41 13.98
N LYS A 142 -4.59 -24.31 15.13
CA LYS A 142 -3.32 -23.58 15.20
C LYS A 142 -2.30 -24.11 14.19
N SER A 143 -2.16 -25.43 14.05
CA SER A 143 -1.22 -25.98 13.07
C SER A 143 -1.58 -25.67 11.61
N GLY A 144 -2.86 -25.53 11.28
CA GLY A 144 -3.36 -25.21 9.94
C GLY A 144 -3.18 -23.75 9.50
N PHE A 145 -2.73 -22.86 10.38
CA PHE A 145 -2.62 -21.42 10.08
C PHE A 145 -1.55 -21.08 9.02
N ALA A 146 -0.28 -21.40 9.27
CA ALA A 146 0.83 -21.05 8.37
C ALA A 146 0.73 -21.66 6.95
N PRO A 147 0.21 -22.89 6.77
CA PRO A 147 -0.09 -23.45 5.45
C PRO A 147 -0.90 -22.55 4.53
N LEU A 148 -1.87 -21.81 5.06
CA LEU A 148 -2.70 -20.87 4.31
C LEU A 148 -1.91 -19.69 3.72
N PHE A 149 -0.67 -19.48 4.16
CA PHE A 149 0.20 -18.38 3.75
C PHE A 149 1.50 -18.87 3.09
N GLY A 150 1.50 -20.07 2.50
CA GLY A 150 2.66 -20.59 1.77
C GLY A 150 3.80 -21.08 2.68
N ARG A 151 3.51 -21.41 3.95
CA ARG A 151 4.50 -21.85 4.96
C ARG A 151 4.15 -23.21 5.56
N SER A 152 5.12 -23.89 6.17
CA SER A 152 4.88 -25.21 6.79
C SER A 152 4.08 -25.11 8.09
N TYR A 153 3.31 -26.14 8.43
CA TYR A 153 2.52 -26.20 9.67
C TYR A 153 3.35 -26.00 10.95
N VAL A 154 4.63 -26.38 10.94
CA VAL A 154 5.57 -26.18 12.06
C VAL A 154 5.78 -24.68 12.33
N THR A 155 5.70 -23.86 11.28
CA THR A 155 5.86 -22.40 11.36
C THR A 155 4.65 -21.75 12.04
N SER A 156 3.48 -22.40 12.09
CA SER A 156 2.27 -21.82 12.68
C SER A 156 2.46 -21.48 14.16
N TYR A 157 3.12 -22.34 14.94
CA TYR A 157 3.37 -22.07 16.35
C TYR A 157 4.31 -20.89 16.58
N LYS A 158 5.31 -20.71 15.69
CA LYS A 158 6.22 -19.55 15.73
C LYS A 158 5.52 -18.26 15.34
N LEU A 159 4.59 -18.31 14.39
CA LEU A 159 3.80 -17.14 14.01
C LEU A 159 2.83 -16.72 15.11
N LEU A 160 2.29 -17.67 15.88
CA LEU A 160 1.28 -17.43 16.91
C LEU A 160 1.86 -17.29 18.34
N SER A 161 3.18 -17.35 18.51
CA SER A 161 3.84 -17.13 19.80
C SER A 161 4.01 -15.63 20.09
N GLN A 162 3.99 -15.22 21.37
CA GLN A 162 4.21 -13.82 21.77
C GLN A 162 5.59 -13.26 21.33
N GLU A 163 6.58 -14.12 21.09
CA GLU A 163 7.90 -13.77 20.52
C GLU A 163 7.85 -13.41 19.02
N ALA A 164 6.69 -13.57 18.37
CA ALA A 164 6.49 -13.27 16.95
C ALA A 164 6.57 -11.77 16.63
N ILE A 165 6.36 -10.88 17.60
CA ILE A 165 6.39 -9.42 17.38
C ILE A 165 7.78 -8.98 16.86
N ALA A 166 8.86 -9.67 17.27
CA ALA A 166 10.23 -9.41 16.79
C ALA A 166 10.64 -10.28 15.57
N SER A 167 9.95 -11.40 15.34
CA SER A 167 10.32 -12.42 14.34
C SER A 167 9.27 -12.62 13.24
N GLY A 168 8.34 -11.66 13.13
CA GLY A 168 7.18 -11.68 12.24
C GLY A 168 7.53 -12.18 10.85
N GLY A 169 6.72 -13.13 10.36
CA GLY A 169 6.99 -13.89 9.14
C GLY A 169 7.47 -13.03 7.97
N SER A 170 8.18 -13.64 7.01
CA SER A 170 8.68 -12.93 5.83
C SER A 170 7.64 -11.96 5.25
N LEU A 171 8.06 -10.77 4.81
CA LEU A 171 7.15 -9.73 4.28
C LEU A 171 6.03 -10.24 3.33
N PRO A 172 6.26 -11.18 2.39
CA PRO A 172 5.17 -11.72 1.56
C PRO A 172 4.06 -12.44 2.34
N VAL A 173 4.40 -13.12 3.44
CA VAL A 173 3.43 -13.76 4.36
C VAL A 173 2.59 -12.68 5.04
N ILE A 174 3.23 -11.61 5.51
CA ILE A 174 2.52 -10.46 6.09
C ILE A 174 1.55 -9.87 5.05
N ARG A 175 1.94 -9.76 3.77
CA ARG A 175 1.05 -9.25 2.72
C ARG A 175 -0.13 -10.17 2.43
N LEU A 176 0.06 -11.49 2.45
CA LEU A 176 -1.08 -12.42 2.36
C LEU A 176 -2.01 -12.32 3.58
N GLN A 177 -1.46 -12.13 4.79
CA GLN A 177 -2.26 -11.91 5.98
C GLN A 177 -3.08 -10.61 5.87
N MET A 178 -2.45 -9.52 5.42
CA MET A 178 -3.10 -8.24 5.15
C MET A 178 -4.20 -8.35 4.08
N LEU A 179 -3.99 -9.14 3.03
CA LEU A 179 -5.02 -9.44 2.04
C LEU A 179 -6.27 -10.04 2.69
N VAL A 180 -6.06 -11.10 3.48
CA VAL A 180 -7.15 -11.85 4.10
C VAL A 180 -7.94 -10.97 5.07
N VAL A 181 -7.28 -10.26 5.99
CA VAL A 181 -8.00 -9.36 6.91
C VAL A 181 -8.58 -8.14 6.22
N GLY A 182 -7.90 -7.63 5.18
CA GLY A 182 -8.40 -6.52 4.36
C GLY A 182 -9.70 -6.90 3.64
N LYS A 183 -9.79 -8.12 3.13
CA LYS A 183 -11.02 -8.62 2.51
C LYS A 183 -12.16 -8.85 3.47
N PHE A 184 -11.88 -9.38 4.66
CA PHE A 184 -12.92 -9.47 5.68
C PHE A 184 -13.45 -8.09 6.07
N ALA A 185 -12.56 -7.10 6.20
CA ALA A 185 -12.93 -5.72 6.50
C ALA A 185 -13.76 -5.07 5.39
N GLU A 186 -13.40 -5.28 4.13
CA GLU A 186 -14.17 -4.80 2.98
C GLU A 186 -15.59 -5.37 2.99
N ILE A 187 -15.73 -6.69 3.18
CA ILE A 187 -17.05 -7.36 3.27
C ILE A 187 -17.84 -6.82 4.47
N PHE A 188 -17.21 -6.70 5.64
CA PHE A 188 -17.83 -6.16 6.84
C PHE A 188 -18.36 -4.73 6.63
N VAL A 189 -17.52 -3.84 6.10
CA VAL A 189 -17.89 -2.44 5.85
C VAL A 189 -19.01 -2.34 4.82
N ASN A 190 -18.91 -3.05 3.70
CA ASN A 190 -19.95 -3.05 2.67
C ASN A 190 -21.30 -3.54 3.23
N LEU A 191 -21.28 -4.61 4.03
CA LEU A 191 -22.48 -5.12 4.67
C LEU A 191 -23.05 -4.15 5.70
N LEU A 192 -22.19 -3.54 6.53
CA LEU A 192 -22.57 -2.57 7.54
C LEU A 192 -23.25 -1.35 6.92
N LEU A 193 -22.64 -0.79 5.86
CA LEU A 193 -23.20 0.33 5.10
C LEU A 193 -24.55 -0.02 4.48
N ARG A 194 -24.69 -1.24 3.95
CA ARG A 194 -25.95 -1.71 3.37
C ARG A 194 -27.05 -1.81 4.42
N TYR A 195 -26.76 -2.36 5.58
CA TYR A 195 -27.72 -2.47 6.69
C TYR A 195 -28.11 -1.09 7.25
N ALA A 196 -27.14 -0.20 7.44
CA ALA A 196 -27.41 1.16 7.89
C ALA A 196 -28.25 1.95 6.88
N ALA A 197 -28.03 1.76 5.57
CA ALA A 197 -28.83 2.39 4.53
C ALA A 197 -30.28 1.89 4.53
N MET A 198 -30.50 0.57 4.64
CA MET A 198 -31.85 0.00 4.70
C MET A 198 -32.65 0.47 5.93
N ARG A 199 -31.96 0.83 7.01
CA ARG A 199 -32.57 1.24 8.28
C ARG A 199 -32.56 2.76 8.50
N ASN A 200 -32.06 3.55 7.55
CA ASN A 200 -31.84 5.00 7.69
C ASN A 200 -30.95 5.39 8.89
N GLU A 201 -30.00 4.53 9.25
CA GLU A 201 -29.06 4.73 10.35
C GLU A 201 -27.67 5.19 9.88
N LEU A 202 -27.55 5.62 8.62
CA LEU A 202 -26.29 6.09 8.02
C LEU A 202 -25.67 7.24 8.80
N SER A 203 -26.48 8.11 9.43
CA SER A 203 -25.99 9.22 10.25
C SER A 203 -25.30 8.78 11.55
N ARG A 204 -25.46 7.52 11.98
CA ARG A 204 -24.75 6.96 13.14
C ARG A 204 -23.38 6.38 12.78
N LEU A 205 -23.10 6.21 11.49
CA LEU A 205 -21.82 5.71 11.00
C LEU A 205 -20.93 6.88 10.61
N ASP A 206 -19.73 6.91 11.16
CA ASP A 206 -18.68 7.76 10.62
C ASP A 206 -18.10 7.09 9.37
N PHE A 207 -18.61 7.49 8.20
CA PHE A 207 -18.13 7.00 6.91
C PHE A 207 -16.65 7.29 6.68
N SER A 208 -16.14 8.38 7.28
CA SER A 208 -14.75 8.79 7.14
C SER A 208 -13.82 7.77 7.82
N ASP A 209 -14.25 7.20 8.93
CA ASP A 209 -13.55 6.12 9.64
C ASP A 209 -13.61 4.79 8.87
N LEU A 210 -14.79 4.41 8.37
CA LEU A 210 -15.02 3.12 7.70
C LEU A 210 -14.18 2.95 6.41
N GLN A 211 -13.96 4.03 5.65
CA GLN A 211 -13.17 3.97 4.41
C GLN A 211 -11.66 4.00 4.65
N CYS A 212 -11.22 4.30 5.87
CA CYS A 212 -9.84 4.69 6.15
C CYS A 212 -9.10 3.77 7.12
N CYS A 213 -9.85 3.09 7.98
CA CYS A 213 -9.29 2.20 8.99
C CYS A 213 -8.69 0.92 8.39
N GLY A 214 -8.90 0.64 7.09
CA GLY A 214 -8.50 -0.62 6.47
C GLY A 214 -9.05 -1.78 7.29
N TRP A 215 -8.22 -2.75 7.64
CA TRP A 215 -8.67 -3.87 8.49
C TRP A 215 -8.88 -3.51 9.97
N LYS A 216 -8.43 -2.34 10.46
CA LYS A 216 -8.62 -1.94 11.87
C LYS A 216 -10.08 -1.80 12.27
N VAL A 217 -10.96 -1.51 11.33
CA VAL A 217 -12.41 -1.41 11.55
C VAL A 217 -12.97 -2.66 12.24
N LEU A 218 -12.28 -3.79 12.11
CA LEU A 218 -12.63 -5.06 12.72
C LEU A 218 -12.32 -5.13 14.21
N ARG A 219 -11.36 -4.34 14.73
CA ARG A 219 -11.06 -4.27 16.18
C ARG A 219 -12.19 -3.57 16.94
N ASP A 220 -12.82 -2.60 16.29
CA ASP A 220 -13.92 -1.81 16.85
C ASP A 220 -15.28 -2.26 16.30
N LYS A 221 -15.38 -3.53 15.85
CA LYS A 221 -16.60 -4.10 15.26
C LYS A 221 -17.83 -3.86 16.12
N ASP A 222 -17.70 -4.14 17.43
CA ASP A 222 -18.82 -4.03 18.38
C ASP A 222 -19.30 -2.57 18.51
N SER A 223 -18.38 -1.61 18.50
CA SER A 223 -18.71 -0.17 18.49
C SER A 223 -19.50 0.20 17.24
N HIS A 224 -19.09 -0.29 16.07
CA HIS A 224 -19.75 -0.03 14.79
C HIS A 224 -21.11 -0.74 14.64
N THR A 225 -21.36 -1.82 15.38
CA THR A 225 -22.63 -2.56 15.36
C THR A 225 -23.53 -2.30 16.57
N SER A 226 -23.11 -1.44 17.50
CA SER A 226 -23.81 -1.17 18.77
C SER A 226 -25.23 -0.63 18.64
N TRP A 227 -25.59 -0.08 17.49
CA TRP A 227 -26.94 0.41 17.19
C TRP A 227 -27.90 -0.70 16.75
N MET A 228 -27.41 -1.90 16.47
CA MET A 228 -28.22 -3.06 16.08
C MET A 228 -28.78 -3.73 17.34
N ASP A 229 -30.08 -4.06 17.34
CA ASP A 229 -30.63 -4.97 18.35
C ASP A 229 -30.16 -6.41 18.12
N ASP A 230 -30.39 -7.29 19.09
CA ASP A 230 -29.90 -8.68 19.07
C ASP A 230 -30.39 -9.49 17.86
N ASN A 231 -31.61 -9.23 17.40
CA ASN A 231 -32.18 -9.94 16.25
C ASN A 231 -31.50 -9.47 14.96
N LEU A 232 -31.38 -8.15 14.79
CA LEU A 232 -30.73 -7.54 13.64
C LEU A 232 -29.24 -7.90 13.58
N TYR A 233 -28.55 -7.88 14.72
CA TYR A 233 -27.15 -8.30 14.80
C TYR A 233 -26.99 -9.78 14.44
N SER A 234 -27.92 -10.64 14.86
CA SER A 234 -27.90 -12.06 14.50
C SER A 234 -28.05 -12.29 12.99
N GLU A 235 -28.97 -11.56 12.33
CA GLU A 235 -29.12 -11.57 10.87
C GLU A 235 -27.85 -11.08 10.17
N PHE A 236 -27.33 -9.93 10.61
CA PHE A 236 -26.10 -9.33 10.09
C PHE A 236 -24.90 -10.28 10.23
N ALA A 237 -24.73 -10.90 11.39
CA ALA A 237 -23.62 -11.81 11.67
C ALA A 237 -23.70 -13.10 10.83
N LEU A 238 -24.91 -13.63 10.61
CA LEU A 238 -25.13 -14.80 9.76
C LEU A 238 -24.78 -14.49 8.29
N GLU A 239 -25.20 -13.33 7.79
CA GLU A 239 -24.87 -12.94 6.41
C GLU A 239 -23.38 -12.63 6.25
N LEU A 240 -22.76 -11.97 7.23
CA LEU A 240 -21.33 -11.73 7.26
C LEU A 240 -20.54 -13.04 7.19
N ASP A 241 -20.92 -14.04 8.00
CA ASP A 241 -20.32 -15.38 7.99
C ASP A 241 -20.46 -16.04 6.60
N THR A 242 -21.63 -15.91 5.99
CA THR A 242 -21.94 -16.52 4.69
C THR A 242 -21.09 -15.91 3.58
N GLN A 243 -21.06 -14.57 3.44
CA GLN A 243 -20.27 -13.88 2.42
C GLN A 243 -18.77 -14.10 2.62
N TRP A 244 -18.31 -14.08 3.87
CA TRP A 244 -16.92 -14.35 4.18
C TRP A 244 -16.50 -15.78 3.81
N ARG A 245 -17.32 -16.77 4.18
CA ARG A 245 -17.07 -18.17 3.86
C ARG A 245 -17.04 -18.38 2.35
N GLU A 246 -17.98 -17.78 1.63
CA GLU A 246 -18.03 -17.83 0.18
C GLU A 246 -16.71 -17.34 -0.42
N TRP A 247 -16.25 -16.14 -0.05
CA TRP A 247 -14.97 -15.62 -0.52
C TRP A 247 -13.79 -16.51 -0.12
N PHE A 248 -13.70 -16.90 1.15
CA PHE A 248 -12.54 -17.64 1.66
C PHE A 248 -12.42 -19.02 1.00
N GLU A 249 -13.52 -19.76 0.90
CA GLU A 249 -13.53 -21.13 0.37
C GLU A 249 -13.47 -21.20 -1.16
N HIS A 250 -14.18 -20.31 -1.86
CA HIS A 250 -14.31 -20.36 -3.31
C HIS A 250 -13.26 -19.50 -4.03
N ASN A 251 -12.76 -18.44 -3.40
CA ASN A 251 -11.75 -17.57 -4.01
C ASN A 251 -10.36 -17.86 -3.46
N TYR A 252 -10.16 -17.67 -2.15
CA TYR A 252 -8.82 -17.75 -1.56
C TYR A 252 -8.27 -19.20 -1.57
N LEU A 253 -9.03 -20.17 -1.05
CA LEU A 253 -8.60 -21.57 -1.06
C LEU A 253 -8.48 -22.12 -2.49
N ALA A 254 -9.30 -21.69 -3.45
CA ALA A 254 -9.15 -22.09 -4.85
C ALA A 254 -7.81 -21.63 -5.43
N VAL A 255 -7.36 -20.41 -5.14
CA VAL A 255 -6.02 -19.94 -5.52
C VAL A 255 -4.92 -20.78 -4.88
N LEU A 256 -5.07 -21.18 -3.61
CA LEU A 256 -4.11 -22.08 -2.95
C LEU A 256 -4.06 -23.46 -3.60
N ARG A 257 -5.21 -24.01 -4.01
CA ARG A 257 -5.27 -25.29 -4.75
C ARG A 257 -4.56 -25.18 -6.10
N ASP A 258 -4.81 -24.11 -6.84
CA ASP A 258 -4.17 -23.87 -8.14
C ASP A 258 -2.65 -23.67 -7.99
N GLU A 259 -2.21 -22.98 -6.94
CA GLU A 259 -0.78 -22.84 -6.64
C GLU A 259 -0.14 -24.18 -6.27
N ALA A 260 -0.83 -25.04 -5.51
CA ALA A 260 -0.31 -26.36 -5.17
C ALA A 260 -0.11 -27.22 -6.43
N LEU A 261 -1.09 -27.20 -7.35
CA LEU A 261 -0.98 -27.86 -8.66
C LEU A 261 0.19 -27.30 -9.48
N SER A 262 0.39 -25.98 -9.49
CA SER A 262 1.54 -25.35 -10.19
C SER A 262 2.92 -25.79 -9.64
N ARG A 263 2.93 -26.34 -8.43
CA ARG A 263 4.11 -26.87 -7.74
C ARG A 263 4.18 -28.39 -7.78
N ASP A 264 3.30 -29.07 -8.50
CA ASP A 264 3.22 -30.53 -8.51
C ASP A 264 2.98 -31.13 -7.11
N ILE A 265 2.17 -30.44 -6.28
CA ILE A 265 1.83 -30.85 -4.91
C ILE A 265 0.33 -31.12 -4.84
N ASP A 266 -0.03 -32.18 -4.12
CA ASP A 266 -1.43 -32.46 -3.78
C ASP A 266 -2.05 -31.27 -3.00
N PRO A 267 -3.16 -30.67 -3.50
CA PRO A 267 -3.75 -29.46 -2.92
C PRO A 267 -4.11 -29.59 -1.45
N GLU A 268 -4.72 -30.70 -1.05
CA GLU A 268 -5.16 -30.92 0.32
C GLU A 268 -3.98 -31.13 1.28
N LYS A 269 -2.89 -31.79 0.83
CA LYS A 269 -1.62 -31.83 1.58
C LYS A 269 -0.96 -30.46 1.69
N ALA A 270 -1.00 -29.63 0.65
CA ALA A 270 -0.44 -28.29 0.69
C ALA A 270 -1.18 -27.39 1.69
N ILE A 271 -2.51 -27.38 1.64
CA ILE A 271 -3.37 -26.58 2.53
C ILE A 271 -3.29 -27.08 3.98
N SER A 272 -3.18 -28.39 4.22
CA SER A 272 -3.13 -28.93 5.58
C SER A 272 -1.75 -28.91 6.24
N ARG A 273 -0.67 -29.18 5.48
CA ARG A 273 0.69 -29.36 6.03
C ARG A 273 1.67 -28.26 5.59
N GLY A 274 1.38 -27.52 4.53
CA GLY A 274 2.18 -26.37 4.14
C GLY A 274 3.55 -26.70 3.55
N ASN A 275 3.71 -27.87 2.92
CA ASN A 275 4.96 -28.28 2.28
C ASN A 275 5.12 -27.66 0.88
N TRP A 276 5.10 -26.33 0.77
CA TRP A 276 5.16 -25.57 -0.48
C TRP A 276 6.55 -25.55 -1.16
N THR A 277 7.37 -26.58 -0.94
CA THR A 277 8.83 -26.53 -1.10
C THR A 277 9.34 -26.87 -2.50
N ASN A 278 8.50 -27.35 -3.41
CA ASN A 278 8.94 -27.62 -4.79
C ASN A 278 9.35 -26.32 -5.49
N ARG A 279 10.66 -26.15 -5.69
CA ARG A 279 11.31 -25.04 -6.39
C ARG A 279 12.18 -25.55 -7.53
N HIS A 280 11.92 -26.77 -8.02
CA HIS A 280 12.64 -27.32 -9.16
C HIS A 280 12.38 -26.48 -10.41
N GLU A 281 13.36 -26.47 -11.31
CA GLU A 281 13.21 -25.84 -12.61
C GLU A 281 12.09 -26.50 -13.41
N VAL A 282 11.40 -25.68 -14.20
CA VAL A 282 10.32 -26.14 -15.09
C VAL A 282 10.83 -26.04 -16.53
N THR A 283 10.87 -27.16 -17.23
CA THR A 283 11.21 -27.21 -18.65
C THR A 283 10.07 -26.66 -19.49
N SER A 284 10.35 -26.21 -20.71
CA SER A 284 9.32 -25.70 -21.63
C SER A 284 8.27 -26.77 -21.97
N ALA A 285 8.68 -28.04 -22.06
CA ALA A 285 7.76 -29.16 -22.26
C ALA A 285 6.79 -29.29 -21.07
N LYS A 286 7.32 -29.29 -19.83
CA LYS A 286 6.49 -29.38 -18.63
C LYS A 286 5.57 -28.17 -18.46
N LEU A 287 6.01 -26.97 -18.86
CA LEU A 287 5.20 -25.74 -18.87
C LEU A 287 3.91 -25.90 -19.69
N SER A 288 3.94 -26.65 -20.78
CA SER A 288 2.77 -26.88 -21.66
C SER A 288 1.73 -27.84 -21.08
N GLU A 289 2.10 -28.61 -20.04
CA GLU A 289 1.20 -29.56 -19.37
C GLU A 289 0.25 -28.86 -18.37
N TYR A 290 0.58 -27.63 -17.96
CA TYR A 290 -0.24 -26.89 -16.99
C TYR A 290 -1.38 -26.14 -17.68
N GLY A 291 -2.57 -26.18 -17.06
CA GLY A 291 -3.66 -25.29 -17.43
C GLY A 291 -3.33 -23.81 -17.12
N PHE A 292 -4.09 -22.90 -17.75
CA PHE A 292 -3.92 -21.45 -17.61
C PHE A 292 -3.84 -20.99 -16.15
N ARG A 293 -4.73 -21.50 -15.28
CA ARG A 293 -4.80 -21.12 -13.86
C ARG A 293 -3.74 -21.77 -12.99
N THR A 294 -3.13 -22.85 -13.44
CA THR A 294 -2.16 -23.66 -12.70
C THR A 294 -0.75 -23.54 -13.25
N GLN A 295 -0.51 -22.62 -14.20
CA GLN A 295 0.82 -22.40 -14.74
C GLN A 295 1.78 -21.95 -13.62
N PRO A 296 2.99 -22.53 -13.53
CA PRO A 296 3.99 -22.12 -12.55
C PRO A 296 4.40 -20.67 -12.77
N ILE A 297 4.47 -19.89 -11.69
CA ILE A 297 4.99 -18.53 -11.76
C ILE A 297 6.52 -18.59 -11.62
N LEU A 298 7.19 -18.21 -12.70
CA LEU A 298 8.65 -18.32 -12.86
C LEU A 298 9.34 -16.96 -12.90
N GLY A 299 10.67 -16.98 -12.90
CA GLY A 299 11.51 -15.80 -13.10
C GLY A 299 11.61 -15.31 -14.56
N SER A 300 11.00 -15.98 -15.53
CA SER A 300 11.08 -15.65 -16.98
C SER A 300 10.40 -14.31 -17.33
N LYS A 301 10.77 -13.71 -18.47
CA LYS A 301 10.24 -12.41 -18.95
C LYS A 301 8.72 -12.40 -19.14
N ASP A 302 8.16 -13.54 -19.55
CA ASP A 302 6.76 -13.65 -19.92
C ASP A 302 5.89 -14.22 -18.78
N SER A 303 6.51 -14.48 -17.61
CA SER A 303 5.80 -14.95 -16.43
C SER A 303 5.02 -13.81 -15.77
N LEU A 304 3.89 -14.15 -15.13
CA LEU A 304 3.10 -13.23 -14.30
C LEU A 304 3.95 -12.43 -13.31
N PHE A 305 5.06 -13.02 -12.82
CA PHE A 305 6.00 -12.33 -11.94
C PHE A 305 6.67 -11.11 -12.57
N ALA A 306 7.10 -11.21 -13.83
CA ALA A 306 7.82 -10.15 -14.51
C ALA A 306 6.89 -9.04 -14.99
N VAL A 307 5.70 -9.39 -15.47
CA VAL A 307 4.70 -8.44 -15.98
C VAL A 307 3.80 -7.85 -14.90
N PHE A 308 3.88 -8.33 -13.65
CA PHE A 308 3.01 -7.89 -12.54
C PHE A 308 2.99 -6.36 -12.40
N ARG A 309 4.16 -5.72 -12.39
CA ARG A 309 4.25 -4.25 -12.22
C ARG A 309 3.50 -3.49 -13.32
N GLU A 310 3.64 -3.94 -14.56
CA GLU A 310 3.03 -3.31 -15.73
C GLU A 310 1.53 -3.58 -15.80
N SER A 311 1.11 -4.80 -15.47
CA SER A 311 -0.31 -5.22 -15.49
C SER A 311 -1.18 -4.42 -14.50
N PHE A 312 -0.58 -3.89 -13.44
CA PHE A 312 -1.24 -3.09 -12.42
C PHE A 312 -0.84 -1.60 -12.45
N GLU A 313 -0.06 -1.17 -13.46
CA GLU A 313 0.44 0.21 -13.60
C GLU A 313 1.11 0.74 -12.32
N LEU A 314 1.93 -0.11 -11.68
CA LEU A 314 2.58 0.17 -10.42
C LEU A 314 3.97 0.75 -10.62
N THR A 315 4.39 1.62 -9.70
CA THR A 315 5.81 1.95 -9.58
C THR A 315 6.59 0.77 -9.00
N SER A 316 7.92 0.80 -9.12
CA SER A 316 8.76 -0.24 -8.51
C SER A 316 8.57 -0.34 -6.99
N SER A 317 8.45 0.79 -6.29
CA SER A 317 8.17 0.80 -4.85
C SER A 317 6.78 0.28 -4.51
N GLU A 318 5.78 0.54 -5.35
CA GLU A 318 4.42 -0.01 -5.21
C GLU A 318 4.39 -1.52 -5.38
N ALA A 319 5.01 -2.04 -6.43
CA ALA A 319 5.07 -3.47 -6.67
C ALA A 319 5.79 -4.20 -5.51
N TYR A 320 6.90 -3.65 -5.01
CA TYR A 320 7.61 -4.21 -3.86
C TYR A 320 6.83 -4.08 -2.55
N TRP A 321 6.09 -2.99 -2.38
CA TRP A 321 5.18 -2.80 -1.26
C TRP A 321 4.09 -3.87 -1.27
N ALA A 322 3.36 -4.01 -2.37
CA ALA A 322 2.26 -4.96 -2.51
C ALA A 322 2.73 -6.41 -2.32
N LEU A 323 3.83 -6.80 -2.96
CA LEU A 323 4.34 -8.18 -2.91
C LEU A 323 5.14 -8.51 -1.63
N GLY A 324 5.58 -7.50 -0.88
CA GLY A 324 6.53 -7.69 0.23
C GLY A 324 7.89 -8.20 -0.25
N LEU A 325 8.25 -7.94 -1.51
CA LEU A 325 9.45 -8.47 -2.13
C LEU A 325 10.58 -7.43 -2.16
N GLN A 326 11.77 -7.82 -1.70
CA GLN A 326 12.95 -6.97 -1.83
C GLN A 326 13.50 -6.97 -3.26
N ILE A 327 14.04 -5.83 -3.70
CA ILE A 327 14.63 -5.67 -5.04
C ILE A 327 15.72 -6.70 -5.37
N LYS A 328 16.55 -7.08 -4.40
CA LYS A 328 17.57 -8.14 -4.57
C LYS A 328 16.93 -9.50 -4.85
N ALA A 329 15.84 -9.83 -4.16
CA ALA A 329 15.11 -11.06 -4.37
C ALA A 329 14.43 -11.09 -5.75
N PHE A 330 13.91 -9.94 -6.21
CA PHE A 330 13.38 -9.78 -7.57
C PHE A 330 14.44 -10.14 -8.62
N TYR A 331 15.60 -9.47 -8.61
CA TYR A 331 16.65 -9.73 -9.60
C TYR A 331 17.23 -11.14 -9.52
N ARG A 332 17.29 -11.74 -8.31
CA ARG A 332 17.69 -13.14 -8.16
C ARG A 332 16.76 -14.09 -8.91
N TYR A 333 15.44 -13.92 -8.79
CA TYR A 333 14.49 -14.73 -9.55
C TYR A 333 14.60 -14.47 -11.06
N ARG A 334 14.80 -13.22 -11.47
CA ARG A 334 15.01 -12.85 -12.88
C ARG A 334 16.26 -13.50 -13.49
N GLY A 335 17.31 -13.71 -12.69
CA GLY A 335 18.51 -14.45 -13.09
C GLY A 335 18.29 -15.96 -13.23
N GLN A 336 17.18 -16.49 -12.75
CA GLN A 336 16.82 -17.92 -12.75
C GLN A 336 15.47 -18.12 -13.47
N PRO A 337 15.40 -17.90 -14.81
CA PRO A 337 14.14 -17.75 -15.52
C PRO A 337 13.25 -19.00 -15.51
N LYS A 338 13.84 -20.19 -15.35
CA LYS A 338 13.10 -21.47 -15.30
C LYS A 338 12.69 -21.88 -13.89
N GLN A 339 13.12 -21.15 -12.87
CA GLN A 339 12.86 -21.51 -11.48
C GLN A 339 11.56 -20.89 -10.99
N ARG A 340 10.80 -21.67 -10.21
CA ARG A 340 9.61 -21.19 -9.51
C ARG A 340 10.00 -20.19 -8.44
N ILE A 341 9.25 -19.09 -8.35
CA ILE A 341 9.41 -18.14 -7.24
C ILE A 341 8.90 -18.75 -5.92
N ASP A 342 9.16 -18.09 -4.78
CA ASP A 342 8.66 -18.56 -3.49
C ASP A 342 7.13 -18.59 -3.42
N ALA A 343 6.59 -19.56 -2.67
CA ALA A 343 5.16 -19.80 -2.58
C ALA A 343 4.36 -18.60 -2.07
N PRO A 344 4.73 -17.91 -0.98
CA PRO A 344 3.97 -16.74 -0.53
C PRO A 344 3.81 -15.66 -1.61
N THR A 345 4.90 -15.32 -2.31
CA THR A 345 4.86 -14.34 -3.41
C THR A 345 4.03 -14.85 -4.59
N SER A 346 4.17 -16.13 -4.96
CA SER A 346 3.40 -16.76 -6.04
C SER A 346 1.89 -16.77 -5.77
N ILE A 347 1.49 -17.14 -4.55
CA ILE A 347 0.08 -17.13 -4.11
C ILE A 347 -0.50 -15.73 -4.28
N LEU A 348 0.21 -14.70 -3.80
CA LEU A 348 -0.26 -13.33 -3.85
C LEU A 348 -0.40 -12.80 -5.29
N ILE A 349 0.59 -13.08 -6.14
CA ILE A 349 0.53 -12.71 -7.57
C ILE A 349 -0.63 -13.42 -8.26
N ARG A 350 -0.79 -14.73 -8.02
CA ARG A 350 -1.89 -15.52 -8.60
C ARG A 350 -3.25 -14.99 -8.15
N TYR A 351 -3.36 -14.65 -6.87
CA TYR A 351 -4.58 -14.05 -6.32
C TYR A 351 -4.90 -12.72 -6.99
N LEU A 352 -3.96 -11.77 -6.99
CA LEU A 352 -4.20 -10.42 -7.53
C LEU A 352 -4.48 -10.46 -9.03
N ASN A 353 -3.81 -11.31 -9.81
CA ASN A 353 -4.13 -11.46 -11.24
C ASN A 353 -5.55 -12.01 -11.49
N ARG A 354 -6.12 -12.76 -10.54
CA ARG A 354 -7.49 -13.26 -10.61
C ARG A 354 -8.52 -12.23 -10.14
N TYR A 355 -8.16 -11.44 -9.14
CA TYR A 355 -9.01 -10.41 -8.52
C TYR A 355 -8.26 -9.06 -8.52
N PRO A 356 -8.17 -8.39 -9.68
CA PRO A 356 -7.28 -7.23 -9.85
C PRO A 356 -7.68 -6.02 -9.01
N ASP A 357 -8.97 -5.82 -8.74
CA ASP A 357 -9.47 -4.71 -7.92
C ASP A 357 -8.93 -4.75 -6.48
N ASP A 358 -8.54 -5.93 -6.01
CA ASP A 358 -8.04 -6.16 -4.66
C ASP A 358 -6.64 -5.56 -4.43
N ILE A 359 -5.97 -5.08 -5.48
CA ILE A 359 -4.76 -4.27 -5.33
C ILE A 359 -5.01 -3.02 -4.49
N GLY A 360 -6.26 -2.52 -4.50
CA GLY A 360 -6.71 -1.38 -3.71
C GLY A 360 -6.56 -1.58 -2.20
N LEU A 361 -6.53 -2.83 -1.71
CA LEU A 361 -6.29 -3.17 -0.31
C LEU A 361 -4.85 -2.86 0.14
N PHE A 362 -3.92 -2.77 -0.80
CA PHE A 362 -2.50 -2.48 -0.52
C PHE A 362 -2.12 -1.07 -0.93
N ILE A 363 -2.66 -0.60 -2.05
CA ILE A 363 -2.31 0.65 -2.70
C ILE A 363 -3.60 1.42 -2.98
N PRO A 364 -3.94 2.42 -2.16
CA PRO A 364 -5.14 3.21 -2.37
C PRO A 364 -5.12 3.90 -3.74
N LYS A 365 -6.22 3.76 -4.50
CA LYS A 365 -6.35 4.31 -5.84
C LYS A 365 -6.19 5.84 -5.81
N PRO A 366 -5.20 6.42 -6.50
CA PRO A 366 -5.05 7.87 -6.55
C PRO A 366 -6.25 8.51 -7.25
N ALA A 367 -6.62 9.73 -6.86
CA ALA A 367 -7.53 10.54 -7.65
C ALA A 367 -6.90 10.93 -9.00
N SER A 368 -7.73 11.06 -10.03
CA SER A 368 -7.28 11.61 -11.31
C SER A 368 -6.99 13.11 -11.15
N GLY A 369 -6.13 13.68 -12.00
CA GLY A 369 -5.87 15.12 -11.93
C GLY A 369 -7.09 15.96 -12.27
N ASN A 370 -7.97 15.48 -13.16
CA ASN A 370 -9.26 16.13 -13.45
C ASN A 370 -10.17 16.14 -12.22
N GLU A 371 -10.32 15.00 -11.53
CA GLU A 371 -11.09 14.90 -10.27
C GLU A 371 -10.57 15.89 -9.22
N ILE A 372 -9.25 15.95 -9.03
CA ILE A 372 -8.62 16.90 -8.09
C ILE A 372 -8.89 18.34 -8.51
N LEU A 373 -8.71 18.66 -9.80
CA LEU A 373 -8.92 20.01 -10.32
C LEU A 373 -10.37 20.48 -10.12
N GLN A 374 -11.36 19.63 -10.41
CA GLN A 374 -12.78 19.96 -10.22
C GLN A 374 -13.10 20.25 -8.76
N VAL A 375 -12.59 19.42 -7.84
CA VAL A 375 -12.75 19.65 -6.39
C VAL A 375 -12.13 20.99 -6.00
N ILE A 376 -10.90 21.27 -6.43
CA ILE A 376 -10.22 22.53 -6.09
C ILE A 376 -10.98 23.73 -6.66
N GLN A 377 -11.42 23.68 -7.92
CA GLN A 377 -12.15 24.77 -8.57
C GLN A 377 -13.52 25.03 -7.95
N SER A 378 -14.13 24.03 -7.33
CA SER A 378 -15.36 24.22 -6.56
C SER A 378 -15.14 25.05 -5.28
N LEU A 379 -13.93 24.99 -4.71
CA LEU A 379 -13.52 25.72 -3.50
C LEU A 379 -12.89 27.08 -3.84
N GLU A 380 -12.06 27.13 -4.89
CA GLU A 380 -11.36 28.32 -5.37
C GLU A 380 -11.56 28.46 -6.89
N PRO A 381 -12.62 29.17 -7.35
CA PRO A 381 -12.95 29.30 -8.77
C PRO A 381 -11.86 29.97 -9.62
N THR A 382 -10.92 30.68 -8.98
CA THR A 382 -9.80 31.32 -9.68
C THR A 382 -8.61 30.38 -9.95
N PHE A 383 -8.64 29.16 -9.39
CA PHE A 383 -7.59 28.17 -9.56
C PHE A 383 -7.52 27.69 -11.01
N ARG A 384 -6.34 27.84 -11.62
CA ARG A 384 -6.10 27.54 -13.03
C ARG A 384 -5.48 26.17 -13.19
N VAL A 385 -5.77 25.50 -14.31
CA VAL A 385 -5.15 24.21 -14.67
C VAL A 385 -3.65 24.23 -14.47
N GLY A 386 -2.95 25.28 -14.93
CA GLY A 386 -1.49 25.41 -14.80
C GLY A 386 -0.93 25.43 -13.37
N GLN A 387 -1.77 25.54 -12.34
CA GLN A 387 -1.38 25.52 -10.93
C GLN A 387 -1.46 24.12 -10.32
N LEU A 388 -2.09 23.16 -11.01
CA LEU A 388 -2.31 21.80 -10.52
C LEU A 388 -0.99 21.06 -10.28
N ALA A 389 -0.12 20.88 -11.29
CA ALA A 389 1.13 20.16 -11.08
C ALA A 389 2.10 20.88 -10.11
N PRO A 390 2.20 22.23 -10.09
CA PRO A 390 2.90 22.97 -9.05
C PRO A 390 2.47 22.63 -7.62
N LEU A 391 1.17 22.49 -7.34
CA LEU A 391 0.64 22.08 -6.03
C LEU A 391 1.17 20.70 -5.60
N PHE A 392 1.52 19.84 -6.55
CA PHE A 392 2.07 18.50 -6.32
C PHE A 392 3.59 18.42 -6.50
N GLY A 393 4.29 19.55 -6.57
CA GLY A 393 5.75 19.57 -6.62
C GLY A 393 6.37 19.32 -8.00
N ALA A 394 5.64 19.62 -9.07
CA ALA A 394 6.11 19.56 -10.47
C ALA A 394 5.96 20.91 -11.19
N SER A 395 6.34 20.96 -12.47
CA SER A 395 6.29 22.20 -13.26
C SER A 395 4.90 22.49 -13.80
N ARG A 396 4.63 23.77 -14.11
CA ARG A 396 3.35 24.23 -14.71
C ARG A 396 2.94 23.43 -15.94
N VAL A 397 3.88 23.09 -16.82
CA VAL A 397 3.62 22.37 -18.10
C VAL A 397 2.99 21.01 -17.85
N MET A 398 3.44 20.29 -16.82
CA MET A 398 2.91 18.97 -16.47
C MET A 398 1.45 19.01 -15.99
N SER A 399 0.91 20.19 -15.69
CA SER A 399 -0.47 20.31 -15.23
C SER A 399 -1.49 19.98 -16.30
N TYR A 400 -1.17 20.28 -17.57
CA TYR A 400 -2.10 20.02 -18.67
C TYR A 400 -2.26 18.52 -18.88
N ASP A 401 -1.16 17.77 -18.89
CA ASP A 401 -1.19 16.30 -18.96
C ASP A 401 -1.82 15.70 -17.70
N PHE A 402 -1.49 16.23 -16.51
CA PHE A 402 -2.07 15.72 -15.27
C PHE A 402 -3.60 15.91 -15.22
N ALA A 403 -4.13 17.02 -15.74
CA ALA A 403 -5.56 17.32 -15.73
C ALA A 403 -6.39 16.60 -16.82
N ARG A 404 -5.76 15.81 -17.70
CA ARG A 404 -6.49 15.07 -18.75
C ARG A 404 -7.36 13.96 -18.17
N GLU A 405 -8.55 13.79 -18.76
CA GLU A 405 -9.54 12.79 -18.31
C GLU A 405 -9.10 11.34 -18.56
N ASP A 406 -8.37 11.12 -19.65
CA ASP A 406 -7.92 9.80 -20.11
C ASP A 406 -6.56 9.39 -19.53
N GLN A 407 -5.94 10.24 -18.71
CA GLN A 407 -4.58 10.04 -18.24
C GLN A 407 -4.52 9.54 -16.80
N ALA A 408 -3.74 8.49 -16.58
CA ALA A 408 -3.45 8.00 -15.24
C ALA A 408 -2.70 9.06 -14.41
N CYS A 409 -2.92 9.05 -13.09
CA CYS A 409 -2.21 9.95 -12.18
C CYS A 409 -0.68 9.78 -12.31
N PRO A 410 0.07 10.86 -12.60
CA PRO A 410 1.52 10.80 -12.77
C PRO A 410 2.22 10.22 -11.54
N PHE A 411 3.28 9.42 -11.75
CA PHE A 411 3.97 8.71 -10.66
C PHE A 411 4.48 9.64 -9.55
N PHE A 412 4.91 10.87 -9.86
CA PHE A 412 5.37 11.82 -8.86
C PHE A 412 4.24 12.30 -7.91
N ALA A 413 3.00 12.39 -8.41
CA ALA A 413 1.85 12.93 -7.69
C ALA A 413 1.05 11.85 -6.95
N ARG A 414 1.18 10.57 -7.34
CA ARG A 414 0.33 9.45 -6.87
C ARG A 414 0.07 9.43 -5.37
N ARG A 415 1.10 9.59 -4.52
CA ARG A 415 0.93 9.51 -3.06
C ARG A 415 0.12 10.68 -2.52
N LEU A 416 0.45 11.89 -2.94
CA LEU A 416 -0.31 13.08 -2.57
C LEU A 416 -1.73 13.02 -3.13
N ALA A 417 -1.93 12.47 -4.34
CA ALA A 417 -3.25 12.30 -4.95
C ALA A 417 -4.10 11.24 -4.23
N SER A 418 -3.50 10.14 -3.77
CA SER A 418 -4.17 9.16 -2.91
C SER A 418 -4.60 9.79 -1.59
N ILE A 419 -3.73 10.59 -0.95
CA ILE A 419 -4.06 11.33 0.28
C ILE A 419 -5.17 12.34 0.00
N PHE A 420 -5.08 13.11 -1.08
CA PHE A 420 -6.09 14.07 -1.51
C PHE A 420 -7.46 13.41 -1.56
N ARG A 421 -7.56 12.30 -2.31
CA ARG A 421 -8.81 11.56 -2.45
C ARG A 421 -9.37 11.10 -1.11
N GLN A 422 -8.52 10.46 -0.29
CA GLN A 422 -8.93 9.91 1.00
C GLN A 422 -9.42 11.01 1.94
N GLN A 423 -8.66 12.09 2.11
CA GLN A 423 -9.01 13.15 3.05
C GLN A 423 -10.19 13.99 2.54
N ASN A 424 -10.30 14.22 1.22
CA ASN A 424 -11.48 14.88 0.65
C ASN A 424 -12.76 14.06 0.91
N ALA A 425 -12.69 12.72 0.81
CA ALA A 425 -13.81 11.85 1.17
C ALA A 425 -14.17 11.91 2.68
N ARG A 426 -13.24 12.31 3.55
CA ARG A 426 -13.50 12.58 4.98
C ARG A 426 -14.12 13.96 5.24
N GLY A 427 -14.22 14.82 4.23
CA GLY A 427 -14.59 16.22 4.42
C GLY A 427 -13.48 17.07 5.08
N GLU A 428 -12.24 16.57 5.10
CA GLU A 428 -11.08 17.33 5.56
C GLU A 428 -10.68 18.38 4.51
N PRO A 429 -10.23 19.59 4.92
CA PRO A 429 -9.83 20.66 4.01
C PRO A 429 -8.44 20.41 3.39
N ILE A 430 -8.28 19.26 2.72
CA ILE A 430 -7.00 18.76 2.23
C ILE A 430 -6.34 19.69 1.20
N TYR A 431 -7.13 20.41 0.41
CA TYR A 431 -6.62 21.43 -0.50
C TYR A 431 -5.85 22.53 0.26
N ASP A 432 -6.47 23.10 1.30
CA ASP A 432 -5.83 24.15 2.11
C ASP A 432 -4.58 23.61 2.81
N ARG A 433 -4.64 22.39 3.37
CA ARG A 433 -3.47 21.74 4.00
C ARG A 433 -2.31 21.55 3.03
N LEU A 434 -2.58 21.14 1.81
CA LEU A 434 -1.56 20.99 0.77
C LEU A 434 -0.99 22.35 0.35
N ARG A 435 -1.85 23.35 0.16
CA ARG A 435 -1.44 24.70 -0.22
C ARG A 435 -0.55 25.32 0.86
N GLU A 436 -0.91 25.21 2.13
CA GLU A 436 -0.08 25.63 3.27
C GLU A 436 1.31 24.96 3.22
N CYS A 437 1.36 23.64 2.99
CA CYS A 437 2.63 22.91 2.90
C CYS A 437 3.49 23.38 1.71
N VAL A 438 2.87 23.70 0.57
CA VAL A 438 3.55 24.27 -0.60
C VAL A 438 4.11 25.65 -0.24
N GLU A 439 3.28 26.56 0.27
CA GLU A 439 3.69 27.92 0.60
C GLU A 439 4.81 27.97 1.65
N ASP A 440 4.78 27.08 2.62
CA ASP A 440 5.84 26.95 3.62
C ASP A 440 7.14 26.41 3.04
N GLU A 441 7.07 25.46 2.10
CA GLU A 441 8.26 25.01 1.38
C GLU A 441 8.82 26.10 0.46
N LEU A 442 7.97 26.91 -0.18
CA LEU A 442 8.41 28.08 -0.96
C LEU A 442 9.13 29.08 -0.07
N ARG A 443 8.56 29.43 1.09
CA ARG A 443 9.18 30.33 2.06
C ARG A 443 10.55 29.80 2.52
N ALA A 444 10.61 28.52 2.85
CA ALA A 444 11.86 27.87 3.27
C ALA A 444 12.93 27.90 2.16
N ARG A 445 12.53 27.71 0.90
CA ARG A 445 13.41 27.80 -0.27
C ARG A 445 13.79 29.23 -0.66
N LYS A 446 13.10 30.23 -0.09
CA LYS A 446 13.17 31.66 -0.44
C LYS A 446 12.66 31.95 -1.86
N ILE A 447 11.58 31.29 -2.25
CA ILE A 447 10.88 31.49 -3.52
C ILE A 447 9.68 32.41 -3.27
N ASP A 448 9.48 33.41 -4.13
CA ASP A 448 8.32 34.29 -4.07
C ASP A 448 7.02 33.54 -4.41
N SER A 449 6.05 33.55 -3.50
CA SER A 449 4.79 32.79 -3.65
C SER A 449 3.94 33.29 -4.81
N VAL A 450 3.85 34.61 -5.00
CA VAL A 450 3.03 35.22 -6.06
C VAL A 450 3.58 34.82 -7.43
N ARG A 451 4.89 34.93 -7.63
CA ARG A 451 5.57 34.50 -8.86
C ARG A 451 5.48 32.99 -9.05
N PHE A 452 5.59 32.19 -7.98
CA PHE A 452 5.45 30.74 -8.06
C PHE A 452 4.08 30.32 -8.59
N TRP A 453 2.99 30.88 -8.06
CA TRP A 453 1.63 30.54 -8.51
C TRP A 453 1.31 31.04 -9.92
N SER A 454 2.09 32.00 -10.44
CA SER A 454 2.08 32.39 -11.85
C SER A 454 2.88 31.41 -12.72
N ASP A 455 4.15 31.15 -12.39
CA ASP A 455 5.09 30.54 -13.32
C ASP A 455 5.29 29.03 -13.09
N GLY A 456 4.94 28.53 -11.90
CA GLY A 456 5.01 27.13 -11.48
C GLY A 456 6.43 26.56 -11.40
N ARG A 457 7.42 27.40 -11.07
CA ARG A 457 8.84 27.02 -11.03
C ARG A 457 9.32 26.78 -9.59
N TRP A 458 9.70 25.53 -9.31
CA TRP A 458 10.27 25.11 -8.01
C TRP A 458 11.75 25.46 -7.81
N HIS A 459 12.38 26.01 -8.85
CA HIS A 459 13.78 26.41 -8.92
C HIS A 459 13.85 27.76 -9.62
N HIS A 460 14.80 28.61 -9.19
CA HIS A 460 15.03 29.93 -9.78
C HIS A 460 15.89 29.87 -11.02
#